data_AF-A0A3M1FP92-F1
#
_entry.id   AF-A0A3M1FP92-F1
#
_cell.length_a   1.000
_cell.length_b   1.000
_cell.length_c   1.000
_cell.angle_alpha   90.00
_cell.angle_beta   90.00
_cell.angle_gamma   90.00
#
_symmetry.space_group_name_H-M   'P 1'
#
loop_
_entity.id
_entity.type
_entity.pdbx_description
1 polymer ?
#
loop_
_entity_poly.entity_id
_entity_poly.type
_entity_poly.pdbx_seq_one_letter_code
_entity_poly.pdbx_strand_id
1 'polypeptide(L)'
;MVKYVSVLVKASGEQYFRAELLLFSLFHNGNWPKDQVVVQCAKGVDEVFVRFLNGSGFQVHQDVGLSDGQAGSKAIQLQWFYGKKTDGVFLLDLDMYVISPMTVPDPSVVWTWSPEEGLFDKGLRSSEASCYALNRRAYYIPGGCIDGLCQSVRQYLTASDAADVCPAQDVLSMALGAGETPVSQLKPETILSLEAAMHGHVHKSDETCILHYGNRLTRFGLIDSRGRLESGVRKVVKAANHRIASHQKFIFYPHFRRHQIEESHSTVAQCKSRFEANVYSLASEYADGIRLVLHAGATKTGTTSLQYFLDRQGQDLLRKGFYYPKVYNEGTKKHQWLVNSLRSRRFELFLDRMREVLSRRPRKAHTIILSTEGLFNHWWDFNEEAKALLSLLAKYFSTELWVFFRDPESFIKSLYIQCLKNPQVKGISCYGRDLSLEMMLADEFFKRQLDYLGFLYSAETVFGAGKVKAYAYQNDLITFVLGQLGISDVENSHKRENVGLSAASVEMLRVVNRYPLRPAEKRRVVEKIYEIDACIAPFAARPELTDRERKIVAEYTSLGLASLFTDYGIRFS
;
A
#
# COMPACT_ATOMS: atom_id res chain seq x y z
N MET A 1 -31.71 25.63 5.74
CA MET A 1 -30.44 26.04 6.35
C MET A 1 -29.30 25.60 5.45
N VAL A 2 -28.45 26.53 5.00
CA VAL A 2 -27.25 26.24 4.19
C VAL A 2 -26.08 26.05 5.14
N LYS A 3 -25.50 24.85 5.13
CA LYS A 3 -24.36 24.48 5.97
C LYS A 3 -23.24 24.06 5.05
N TYR A 4 -22.01 24.28 5.46
CA TYR A 4 -20.85 23.91 4.65
C TYR A 4 -19.90 22.97 5.38
N VAL A 5 -19.18 22.17 4.61
CA VAL A 5 -17.97 21.47 5.05
C VAL A 5 -16.79 22.10 4.32
N SER A 6 -15.74 22.45 5.05
CA SER A 6 -14.50 22.97 4.51
C SER A 6 -13.37 21.98 4.76
N VAL A 7 -12.57 21.71 3.74
CA VAL A 7 -11.37 20.85 3.79
C VAL A 7 -10.20 21.57 3.13
N LEU A 8 -9.00 21.48 3.71
CA LEU A 8 -7.78 22.05 3.15
C LEU A 8 -6.87 20.94 2.63
N VAL A 9 -6.46 21.05 1.36
CA VAL A 9 -5.55 20.12 0.69
C VAL A 9 -4.25 20.84 0.36
N LYS A 10 -3.12 20.28 0.81
CA LYS A 10 -1.77 20.77 0.49
C LYS A 10 -1.17 19.97 -0.66
N ALA A 11 -0.12 20.52 -1.27
CA ALA A 11 0.61 19.92 -2.40
C ALA A 11 1.44 18.68 -1.98
N SER A 12 0.78 17.55 -1.74
CA SER A 12 1.43 16.27 -1.45
C SER A 12 0.59 15.12 -2.01
N GLY A 13 1.27 14.15 -2.64
CA GLY A 13 0.63 12.99 -3.27
C GLY A 13 -0.21 12.15 -2.31
N GLU A 14 0.19 12.06 -1.04
CA GLU A 14 -0.60 11.36 -0.02
C GLU A 14 -1.89 12.11 0.36
N GLN A 15 -1.87 13.45 0.34
CA GLN A 15 -3.03 14.25 0.72
C GLN A 15 -4.17 14.14 -0.29
N TYR A 16 -3.87 13.93 -1.58
CA TYR A 16 -4.90 13.80 -2.61
C TYR A 16 -5.79 12.58 -2.38
N PHE A 17 -5.20 11.43 -2.04
CA PHE A 17 -5.99 10.23 -1.73
C PHE A 17 -6.76 10.37 -0.42
N ARG A 18 -6.17 10.98 0.61
CA ARG A 18 -6.87 11.26 1.87
C ARG A 18 -8.07 12.20 1.67
N ALA A 19 -7.89 13.25 0.87
CA ALA A 19 -8.97 14.14 0.48
C ALA A 19 -10.06 13.38 -0.28
N GLU A 20 -9.69 12.53 -1.25
CA GLU A 20 -10.64 11.69 -1.98
C GLU A 20 -11.42 10.75 -1.06
N LEU A 21 -10.76 10.11 -0.08
CA LEU A 21 -11.40 9.26 0.93
C LEU A 21 -12.40 10.05 1.80
N LEU A 22 -12.02 11.23 2.28
CA LEU A 22 -12.88 12.09 3.07
C LEU A 22 -14.10 12.53 2.26
N LEU A 23 -13.90 13.03 1.04
CA LEU A 23 -14.97 13.46 0.13
C LEU A 23 -15.91 12.30 -0.22
N PHE A 24 -15.35 11.11 -0.49
CA PHE A 24 -16.12 9.88 -0.69
C PHE A 24 -17.02 9.59 0.51
N SER A 25 -16.45 9.63 1.72
CA SER A 25 -17.19 9.33 2.96
C SER A 25 -18.28 10.38 3.27
N LEU A 26 -17.99 11.67 3.04
CA LEU A 26 -18.95 12.76 3.23
C LEU A 26 -20.19 12.59 2.34
N PHE A 27 -19.99 12.19 1.08
CA PHE A 27 -21.08 12.02 0.13
C PHE A 27 -21.87 10.73 0.38
N HIS A 28 -21.19 9.59 0.50
CA HIS A 28 -21.85 8.28 0.53
C HIS A 28 -22.35 7.89 1.93
N ASN A 29 -21.68 8.38 2.98
CA ASN A 29 -22.03 8.04 4.36
C ASN A 29 -22.66 9.24 5.07
N GLY A 30 -22.15 10.44 4.80
CA GLY A 30 -22.59 11.68 5.43
C GLY A 30 -23.83 12.33 4.80
N ASN A 31 -24.20 11.94 3.57
CA ASN A 31 -25.25 12.59 2.76
C ASN A 31 -25.05 14.09 2.54
N TRP A 32 -23.79 14.55 2.46
CA TRP A 32 -23.49 15.97 2.21
C TRP A 32 -23.62 16.34 0.73
N PRO A 33 -24.42 17.36 0.38
CA PRO A 33 -24.46 17.90 -0.97
C PRO A 33 -23.10 18.42 -1.41
N LYS A 34 -22.68 18.14 -2.65
CA LYS A 34 -21.34 18.51 -3.13
C LYS A 34 -21.14 20.02 -3.23
N ASP A 35 -22.21 20.75 -3.55
CA ASP A 35 -22.27 22.21 -3.54
C ASP A 35 -22.21 22.80 -2.12
N GLN A 36 -22.27 21.97 -1.07
CA GLN A 36 -22.03 22.36 0.32
C GLN A 36 -20.64 21.96 0.81
N VAL A 37 -19.79 21.39 -0.05
CA VAL A 37 -18.42 21.04 0.31
C VAL A 37 -17.45 21.98 -0.41
N VAL A 38 -16.67 22.71 0.38
CA VAL A 38 -15.64 23.65 -0.05
C VAL A 38 -14.28 22.99 0.12
N VAL A 39 -13.59 22.78 -0.99
CA VAL A 39 -12.24 22.23 -1.02
C VAL A 39 -11.27 23.35 -1.32
N GLN A 40 -10.46 23.69 -0.31
CA GLN A 40 -9.43 24.70 -0.39
C GLN A 40 -8.12 24.04 -0.77
N CYS A 41 -7.57 24.42 -1.92
CA CYS A 41 -6.32 23.90 -2.45
C CYS A 41 -5.22 24.92 -2.20
N ALA A 42 -4.23 24.55 -1.41
CA ALA A 42 -3.04 25.36 -1.23
C ALA A 42 -2.29 25.54 -2.56
N LYS A 43 -1.43 26.56 -2.61
CA LYS A 43 -0.54 26.78 -3.75
C LYS A 43 0.26 25.51 -4.08
N GLY A 44 0.32 25.16 -5.37
CA GLY A 44 1.07 24.00 -5.88
C GLY A 44 0.35 22.66 -5.82
N VAL A 45 -0.92 22.62 -5.40
CA VAL A 45 -1.76 21.43 -5.57
C VAL A 45 -1.86 21.07 -7.06
N ASP A 46 -1.76 19.77 -7.35
CA ASP A 46 -1.72 19.23 -8.71
C ASP A 46 -2.98 19.60 -9.51
N GLU A 47 -2.81 20.10 -10.74
CA GLU A 47 -3.91 20.52 -11.61
C GLU A 47 -4.86 19.36 -11.96
N VAL A 48 -4.37 18.12 -12.01
CA VAL A 48 -5.21 16.92 -12.20
C VAL A 48 -6.16 16.77 -11.02
N PHE A 49 -5.69 17.00 -9.78
CA PHE A 49 -6.53 16.95 -8.59
C PHE A 49 -7.58 18.08 -8.60
N VAL A 50 -7.19 19.30 -8.93
CA VAL A 50 -8.13 20.44 -9.09
C VAL A 50 -9.21 20.14 -10.14
N ARG A 51 -8.82 19.62 -11.32
CA ARG A 51 -9.77 19.26 -12.37
C ARG A 51 -10.73 18.15 -11.93
N PHE A 52 -10.24 17.16 -11.18
CA PHE A 52 -11.09 16.14 -10.57
C PHE A 52 -12.15 16.76 -9.65
N LEU A 53 -11.76 17.71 -8.79
CA LEU A 53 -12.69 18.35 -7.86
C LEU A 53 -13.76 19.17 -8.60
N ASN A 54 -13.35 19.98 -9.58
CA ASN A 54 -14.25 20.77 -10.43
C ASN A 54 -15.22 19.86 -11.21
N GLY A 55 -14.71 18.81 -11.85
CA GLY A 55 -15.53 17.84 -12.58
C GLY A 55 -16.46 17.02 -11.69
N SER A 56 -16.16 16.93 -10.39
CA SER A 56 -17.01 16.26 -9.42
C SER A 56 -18.14 17.12 -8.87
N GLY A 57 -18.13 18.44 -9.12
CA GLY A 57 -19.15 19.40 -8.65
C GLY A 57 -18.90 19.97 -7.26
N PHE A 58 -17.67 19.90 -6.74
CA PHE A 58 -17.30 20.54 -5.47
C PHE A 58 -17.03 22.03 -5.66
N GLN A 59 -17.17 22.82 -4.59
CA GLN A 59 -16.69 24.21 -4.61
C GLN A 59 -15.19 24.23 -4.38
N VAL A 60 -14.41 24.63 -5.38
CA VAL A 60 -12.94 24.63 -5.30
C VAL A 60 -12.42 26.05 -5.13
N HIS A 61 -11.59 26.27 -4.12
CA HIS A 61 -10.87 27.52 -3.91
C HIS A 61 -9.37 27.25 -4.04
N GLN A 62 -8.74 27.75 -5.11
CA GLN A 62 -7.35 27.49 -5.45
C GLN A 62 -6.41 28.58 -4.93
N ASP A 63 -5.11 28.25 -4.93
CA ASP A 63 -4.01 29.15 -4.58
C ASP A 63 -4.20 29.85 -3.24
N VAL A 64 -4.76 29.11 -2.28
CA VAL A 64 -4.98 29.65 -0.96
C VAL A 64 -3.62 29.86 -0.31
N GLY A 65 -3.28 31.14 -0.10
CA GLY A 65 -1.99 31.57 0.39
C GLY A 65 -1.72 31.01 1.78
N LEU A 66 -0.87 29.99 1.85
CA LEU A 66 -0.10 29.69 3.05
C LEU A 66 1.12 30.61 2.99
N SER A 67 1.02 31.85 3.47
CA SER A 67 2.21 32.67 3.67
C SER A 67 3.08 31.97 4.72
N ASP A 68 4.14 31.31 4.25
CA ASP A 68 5.31 30.83 4.97
C ASP A 68 5.06 30.18 6.35
N GLY A 69 4.08 29.27 6.41
CA GLY A 69 3.90 28.38 7.56
C GLY A 69 3.32 29.03 8.82
N GLN A 70 3.00 30.32 8.81
CA GLN A 70 2.51 31.02 10.01
C GLN A 70 1.01 30.81 10.26
N ALA A 71 0.17 30.69 9.22
CA ALA A 71 -1.28 30.52 9.39
C ALA A 71 -1.71 29.06 9.58
N GLY A 72 -2.50 28.79 10.62
CA GLY A 72 -3.07 27.46 10.90
C GLY A 72 -4.07 27.05 9.83
N SER A 73 -4.08 25.76 9.45
CA SER A 73 -4.94 25.25 8.38
C SER A 73 -6.44 25.57 8.56
N LYS A 74 -6.91 25.65 9.81
CA LYS A 74 -8.31 26.01 10.13
C LYS A 74 -8.62 27.50 9.90
N ALA A 75 -7.67 28.39 10.18
CA ALA A 75 -7.82 29.83 9.96
C ALA A 75 -8.06 30.12 8.47
N ILE A 76 -7.26 29.47 7.62
CA ILE A 76 -7.42 29.52 6.16
C ILE A 76 -8.79 29.00 5.74
N GLN A 77 -9.18 27.83 6.27
CA GLN A 77 -10.48 27.25 5.99
C GLN A 77 -11.64 28.20 6.33
N LEU A 78 -11.54 28.88 7.47
CA LEU A 78 -12.56 29.79 7.97
C LEU A 78 -12.62 31.10 7.18
N GLN A 79 -11.47 31.65 6.77
CA GLN A 79 -11.38 32.94 6.07
C GLN A 79 -12.22 33.00 4.79
N TRP A 80 -12.39 31.88 4.09
CA TRP A 80 -13.24 31.80 2.90
C TRP A 80 -14.72 32.12 3.17
N PHE A 81 -15.19 31.89 4.40
CA PHE A 81 -16.57 32.13 4.81
C PHE A 81 -16.81 33.55 5.33
N TYR A 82 -15.78 34.39 5.46
CA TYR A 82 -15.95 35.77 5.89
C TYR A 82 -16.90 36.56 4.97
N GLY A 83 -17.92 37.18 5.54
CA GLY A 83 -18.96 37.93 4.85
C GLY A 83 -19.97 37.05 4.11
N LYS A 84 -19.87 35.73 4.20
CA LYS A 84 -20.85 34.81 3.59
C LYS A 84 -21.96 34.49 4.59
N LYS A 85 -23.21 34.66 4.15
CA LYS A 85 -24.38 34.20 4.91
C LYS A 85 -24.45 32.68 4.86
N THR A 86 -24.05 32.02 5.94
CA THR A 86 -24.18 30.57 6.15
C THR A 86 -24.75 30.32 7.54
N ASP A 87 -25.42 29.19 7.75
CA ASP A 87 -25.92 28.77 9.06
C ASP A 87 -24.85 28.09 9.92
N GLY A 88 -23.75 27.66 9.27
CA GLY A 88 -22.57 27.14 9.96
C GLY A 88 -21.60 26.44 9.03
N VAL A 89 -20.41 26.16 9.53
CA VAL A 89 -19.34 25.49 8.79
C VAL A 89 -18.66 24.41 9.64
N PHE A 90 -18.48 23.22 9.08
CA PHE A 90 -17.59 22.18 9.60
C PHE A 90 -16.20 22.33 9.00
N LEU A 91 -15.17 22.48 9.82
CA LEU A 91 -13.77 22.51 9.38
C LEU A 91 -13.14 21.14 9.64
N LEU A 92 -12.99 20.30 8.62
CA LEU A 92 -12.49 18.93 8.76
C LEU A 92 -11.03 18.81 8.33
N ASP A 93 -10.30 17.89 8.96
CA ASP A 93 -8.97 17.45 8.54
C ASP A 93 -9.05 16.26 7.58
N LEU A 94 -8.03 16.08 6.75
CA LEU A 94 -7.99 15.02 5.73
C LEU A 94 -7.87 13.61 6.31
N ASP A 95 -7.53 13.45 7.59
CA ASP A 95 -7.42 12.16 8.26
C ASP A 95 -8.72 11.71 8.96
N MET A 96 -9.84 12.18 8.42
CA MET A 96 -11.19 11.85 8.88
C MET A 96 -11.93 10.99 7.86
N TYR A 97 -12.82 10.14 8.36
CA TYR A 97 -13.71 9.32 7.56
C TYR A 97 -15.10 9.33 8.18
N VAL A 98 -16.09 9.85 7.46
CA VAL A 98 -17.48 9.90 7.93
C VAL A 98 -18.10 8.51 7.83
N ILE A 99 -18.64 7.99 8.93
CA ILE A 99 -19.15 6.60 9.01
C ILE A 99 -20.68 6.51 8.93
N SER A 100 -21.38 7.58 9.30
CA SER A 100 -22.84 7.73 9.27
C SER A 100 -23.24 9.19 8.98
N PRO A 101 -24.52 9.45 8.65
CA PRO A 101 -24.99 10.81 8.39
C PRO A 101 -24.68 11.74 9.57
N MET A 102 -24.05 12.88 9.29
CA MET A 102 -23.76 13.86 10.32
C MET A 102 -25.03 14.65 10.64
N THR A 103 -25.62 14.44 11.80
CA THR A 103 -26.64 15.36 12.31
C THR A 103 -25.95 16.61 12.79
N VAL A 104 -26.36 17.76 12.25
CA VAL A 104 -25.79 19.03 12.71
C VAL A 104 -26.27 19.25 14.13
N PRO A 105 -25.37 19.39 15.09
CA PRO A 105 -25.75 19.63 16.46
C PRO A 105 -26.40 21.02 16.61
N ASP A 106 -27.01 21.29 17.76
CA ASP A 106 -27.71 22.55 18.04
C ASP A 106 -26.89 23.78 17.60
N PRO A 107 -27.43 24.67 16.76
CA PRO A 107 -26.73 25.82 16.20
C PRO A 107 -26.33 26.88 17.24
N SER A 108 -26.83 26.84 18.47
CA SER A 108 -26.35 27.66 19.59
C SER A 108 -24.97 27.24 20.11
N VAL A 109 -24.54 26.04 19.69
CA VAL A 109 -23.33 25.27 19.94
C VAL A 109 -22.05 25.63 19.18
N VAL A 110 -21.00 26.25 19.75
CA VAL A 110 -19.66 26.15 19.15
C VAL A 110 -19.01 24.84 19.59
N TRP A 111 -18.73 23.94 18.65
CA TRP A 111 -18.33 22.58 18.95
C TRP A 111 -16.85 22.33 18.68
N THR A 112 -16.19 21.70 19.65
CA THR A 112 -14.77 21.35 19.58
C THR A 112 -14.51 19.96 20.15
N TRP A 113 -13.52 19.23 19.61
CA TRP A 113 -13.09 17.92 20.12
C TRP A 113 -11.67 17.98 20.68
N SER A 114 -11.47 17.50 21.92
CA SER A 114 -10.16 17.30 22.54
C SER A 114 -10.08 15.87 23.10
N PRO A 115 -8.98 15.13 22.90
CA PRO A 115 -8.78 13.80 23.48
C PRO A 115 -8.39 13.79 24.98
N GLU A 116 -8.35 14.93 25.67
CA GLU A 116 -7.57 15.10 26.92
C GLU A 116 -8.26 14.80 28.26
N GLU A 117 -9.50 14.31 28.31
CA GLU A 117 -10.16 14.04 29.61
C GLU A 117 -9.46 12.95 30.47
N GLY A 118 -8.40 12.29 29.99
CA GLY A 118 -7.57 11.34 30.76
C GLY A 118 -6.14 11.78 31.11
N LEU A 119 -5.65 12.95 30.66
CA LEU A 119 -4.24 13.37 30.83
C LEU A 119 -4.04 14.48 31.88
N PHE A 120 -5.09 15.17 32.29
CA PHE A 120 -5.00 16.26 33.27
C PHE A 120 -4.66 15.82 34.70
N ASP A 121 -4.78 14.52 35.02
CA ASP A 121 -4.52 14.00 36.37
C ASP A 121 -3.02 13.78 36.69
N LYS A 122 -2.10 14.20 35.80
CA LYS A 122 -0.64 13.97 35.94
C LYS A 122 0.23 15.22 36.06
N GLY A 123 -0.33 16.36 36.46
CA GLY A 123 0.47 17.50 36.96
C GLY A 123 1.38 18.19 35.94
N LEU A 124 0.98 18.24 34.66
CA LEU A 124 1.62 19.12 33.67
C LEU A 124 1.29 20.59 33.98
N ARG A 125 2.28 21.49 33.90
CA ARG A 125 2.10 22.92 34.17
C ARG A 125 1.16 23.53 33.12
N SER A 126 0.32 24.49 33.54
CA SER A 126 -0.74 25.10 32.73
C SER A 126 -0.28 25.69 31.39
N SER A 127 0.98 26.09 31.25
CA SER A 127 1.53 26.61 29.98
C SER A 127 1.86 25.52 28.95
N GLU A 128 2.14 24.29 29.37
CA GLU A 128 2.39 23.16 28.45
C GLU A 128 1.08 22.47 28.04
N ALA A 129 0.07 22.48 28.92
CA ALA A 129 -1.27 21.98 28.62
C ALA A 129 -2.00 22.83 27.57
N SER A 130 -1.79 24.16 27.56
CA SER A 130 -2.36 25.06 26.56
C SER A 130 -1.87 24.77 25.14
N CYS A 131 -0.59 24.42 24.96
CA CYS A 131 -0.04 24.06 23.65
C CYS A 131 -0.52 22.68 23.15
N TYR A 132 -0.89 21.76 24.05
CA TYR A 132 -1.39 20.42 23.69
C TYR A 132 -2.91 20.40 23.41
N ALA A 133 -3.70 21.24 24.08
CA ALA A 133 -5.17 21.32 23.94
C ALA A 133 -5.68 21.83 22.56
N LEU A 134 -4.76 22.19 21.64
CA LEU A 134 -5.03 22.96 20.41
C LEU A 134 -4.88 22.18 19.10
N ASN A 135 -4.53 20.89 19.17
CA ASN A 135 -4.58 19.97 18.02
C ASN A 135 -6.00 19.40 17.79
N ARG A 136 -7.02 20.27 17.79
CA ARG A 136 -8.40 19.82 17.55
C ARG A 136 -8.62 19.66 16.05
N ARG A 137 -9.11 18.48 15.65
CA ARG A 137 -9.06 18.05 14.24
C ARG A 137 -10.34 18.36 13.46
N ALA A 138 -11.47 18.57 14.17
CA ALA A 138 -12.74 19.02 13.60
C ALA A 138 -13.34 20.14 14.44
N TYR A 139 -13.97 21.11 13.76
CA TYR A 139 -14.71 22.21 14.37
C TYR A 139 -16.05 22.37 13.68
N TYR A 140 -17.10 22.71 14.44
CA TYR A 140 -18.30 23.33 13.88
C TYR A 140 -18.40 24.76 14.39
N ILE A 141 -18.55 25.69 13.46
CA ILE A 141 -18.68 27.12 13.75
C ILE A 141 -20.06 27.56 13.27
N PRO A 142 -20.97 27.99 14.18
CA PRO A 142 -22.25 28.56 13.82
C PRO A 142 -22.12 29.81 12.95
N GLY A 143 -23.08 30.02 12.06
CA GLY A 143 -23.10 31.14 11.12
C GLY A 143 -22.86 32.51 11.77
N GLY A 144 -23.54 32.78 12.88
CA GLY A 144 -23.43 34.05 13.61
C GLY A 144 -22.04 34.34 14.21
N CYS A 145 -21.17 33.33 14.32
CA CYS A 145 -19.84 33.48 14.90
C CYS A 145 -18.72 33.67 13.85
N ILE A 146 -18.99 33.35 12.58
CA ILE A 146 -17.95 33.25 11.55
C ILE A 146 -17.25 34.59 11.31
N ASP A 147 -18.00 35.68 11.15
CA ASP A 147 -17.42 36.99 10.82
C ASP A 147 -16.56 37.54 11.95
N GLY A 148 -17.01 37.39 13.20
CA GLY A 148 -16.24 37.77 14.38
C GLY A 148 -14.94 36.99 14.50
N LEU A 149 -15.00 35.66 14.36
CA LEU A 149 -13.81 34.80 14.41
C LEU A 149 -12.83 35.11 13.28
N CYS A 150 -13.32 35.29 12.05
CA CYS A 150 -12.50 35.72 10.92
C CYS A 150 -11.81 37.06 11.15
N GLN A 151 -12.51 38.03 11.75
CA GLN A 151 -11.94 39.34 12.05
C GLN A 151 -10.83 39.22 13.09
N SER A 152 -11.03 38.44 14.16
CA SER A 152 -9.99 38.16 15.17
C SER A 152 -8.78 37.46 14.56
N VAL A 153 -9.01 36.46 13.70
CA VAL A 153 -7.94 35.76 12.98
C VAL A 153 -7.13 36.72 12.11
N ARG A 154 -7.79 37.60 11.35
CA ARG A 154 -7.12 38.60 10.52
C ARG A 154 -6.31 39.58 11.34
N GLN A 155 -6.91 40.14 12.40
CA GLN A 155 -6.23 41.08 13.29
C GLN A 155 -4.96 40.48 13.88
N TYR A 156 -5.01 39.20 14.28
CA TYR A 156 -3.84 38.51 14.79
C TYR A 156 -2.78 38.29 13.71
N LEU A 157 -3.16 37.77 12.53
CA LEU A 157 -2.23 37.54 11.42
C LEU A 157 -1.55 38.84 10.96
N THR A 158 -2.24 39.98 11.05
CA THR A 158 -1.65 41.30 10.76
C THR A 158 -0.77 41.83 11.89
N ALA A 159 -0.96 41.37 13.13
CA ALA A 159 -0.16 41.77 14.28
C ALA A 159 1.12 40.92 14.45
N SER A 160 1.13 39.69 13.91
CA SER A 160 2.22 38.72 14.07
C SER A 160 3.46 38.96 13.20
N ASP A 161 3.47 39.99 12.34
CA ASP A 161 4.69 40.45 11.66
C ASP A 161 5.75 41.00 12.64
N ALA A 162 5.42 41.14 13.93
CA ALA A 162 6.34 41.46 15.02
C ALA A 162 6.98 40.18 15.61
N ALA A 163 8.05 39.68 14.98
CA ALA A 163 9.11 38.70 15.36
C ALA A 163 8.99 37.66 16.51
N ASP A 164 8.02 37.66 17.42
CA ASP A 164 7.99 36.83 18.63
C ASP A 164 6.61 36.18 18.93
N VAL A 165 5.79 35.93 17.90
CA VAL A 165 4.38 35.56 18.11
C VAL A 165 4.13 34.04 18.04
N CYS A 166 3.32 33.58 19.00
CA CYS A 166 2.75 32.24 19.14
C CYS A 166 2.18 31.67 17.82
N PRO A 167 2.29 30.35 17.56
CA PRO A 167 1.73 29.72 16.37
C PRO A 167 0.25 30.07 16.16
N ALA A 168 -0.20 30.25 14.91
CA ALA A 168 -1.59 30.61 14.63
C ALA A 168 -2.67 29.61 15.11
N GLN A 169 -2.29 28.44 15.61
CA GLN A 169 -3.19 27.52 16.32
C GLN A 169 -3.71 28.11 17.64
N ASP A 170 -2.94 29.00 18.29
CA ASP A 170 -3.35 29.71 19.51
C ASP A 170 -4.48 30.71 19.25
N VAL A 171 -4.57 31.24 18.03
CA VAL A 171 -5.50 32.32 17.66
C VAL A 171 -6.94 31.88 17.69
N LEU A 172 -7.24 30.70 17.13
CA LEU A 172 -8.62 30.23 17.07
C LEU A 172 -9.15 29.98 18.48
N SER A 173 -8.30 29.46 19.37
CA SER A 173 -8.69 29.17 20.74
C SER A 173 -8.67 30.38 21.66
N MET A 174 -7.79 31.34 21.42
CA MET A 174 -7.88 32.66 22.05
C MET A 174 -9.17 33.37 21.62
N ALA A 175 -9.52 33.34 20.34
CA ALA A 175 -10.75 33.94 19.82
C ALA A 175 -12.00 33.23 20.36
N LEU A 176 -11.95 31.91 20.53
CA LEU A 176 -13.03 31.13 21.15
C LEU A 176 -13.11 31.30 22.67
N GLY A 177 -11.99 31.57 23.35
CA GLY A 177 -11.91 31.72 24.80
C GLY A 177 -12.11 33.16 25.32
N ALA A 178 -11.93 34.17 24.47
CA ALA A 178 -12.04 35.59 24.85
C ALA A 178 -13.49 36.14 24.82
N GLY A 179 -14.46 35.39 24.31
CA GLY A 179 -15.88 35.78 24.33
C GLY A 179 -16.70 34.94 25.32
N GLU A 180 -17.75 35.53 25.91
CA GLU A 180 -18.77 34.83 26.74
C GLU A 180 -19.62 33.81 25.95
N THR A 181 -19.08 33.23 24.87
CA THR A 181 -19.79 32.25 24.06
C THR A 181 -19.60 30.89 24.71
N PRO A 182 -20.65 30.22 25.20
CA PRO A 182 -20.52 28.90 25.79
C PRO A 182 -20.00 27.91 24.72
N VAL A 183 -18.74 27.51 24.83
CA VAL A 183 -18.16 26.43 24.02
C VAL A 183 -18.63 25.11 24.61
N SER A 184 -19.63 24.51 23.99
CA SER A 184 -20.02 23.12 24.27
C SER A 184 -19.05 22.21 23.53
N GLN A 185 -18.38 21.31 24.25
CA GLN A 185 -17.58 20.27 23.60
C GLN A 185 -18.51 19.32 22.86
N LEU A 186 -18.09 18.78 21.70
CA LEU A 186 -18.79 17.61 21.14
C LEU A 186 -18.88 16.60 22.26
N LYS A 187 -20.06 16.00 22.45
CA LYS A 187 -20.10 14.79 23.26
C LYS A 187 -18.98 13.89 22.71
N PRO A 188 -18.00 13.45 23.53
CA PRO A 188 -16.87 12.65 23.07
C PRO A 188 -17.28 11.47 22.19
N GLU A 189 -18.52 11.03 22.38
CA GLU A 189 -19.30 10.04 21.65
C GLU A 189 -19.47 10.28 20.13
N THR A 190 -19.42 11.52 19.61
CA THR A 190 -19.70 11.83 18.19
C THR A 190 -18.50 11.63 17.25
N ILE A 191 -17.27 11.78 17.75
CA ILE A 191 -16.03 11.57 16.99
C ILE A 191 -15.20 10.48 17.64
N LEU A 192 -15.01 9.37 16.92
CA LEU A 192 -14.18 8.26 17.36
C LEU A 192 -12.76 8.45 16.85
N SER A 193 -11.84 8.86 17.74
CA SER A 193 -10.41 8.89 17.43
C SER A 193 -9.76 7.54 17.68
N LEU A 194 -9.08 7.00 16.65
CA LEU A 194 -8.34 5.74 16.78
C LEU A 194 -7.17 5.85 17.75
N GLU A 195 -6.54 7.01 17.81
CA GLU A 195 -5.43 7.25 18.72
C GLU A 195 -5.92 7.18 20.18
N ALA A 196 -7.02 7.86 20.51
CA ALA A 196 -7.62 7.78 21.84
C ALA A 196 -8.16 6.36 22.14
N ALA A 197 -8.79 5.70 21.17
CA ALA A 197 -9.31 4.34 21.34
C ALA A 197 -8.20 3.30 21.59
N MET A 198 -7.02 3.46 21.01
CA MET A 198 -5.87 2.57 21.27
C MET A 198 -5.35 2.66 22.70
N HIS A 199 -5.58 3.79 23.37
CA HIS A 199 -5.22 4.00 24.77
C HIS A 199 -6.36 3.62 25.75
N GLY A 200 -7.46 3.05 25.24
CA GLY A 200 -8.59 2.58 26.06
C GLY A 200 -9.52 3.69 26.54
N HIS A 201 -9.52 4.84 25.87
CA HIS A 201 -10.26 6.03 26.32
C HIS A 201 -11.58 6.27 25.57
N VAL A 202 -11.99 5.39 24.65
CA VAL A 202 -13.18 5.65 23.82
C VAL A 202 -14.03 4.42 23.61
N HIS A 203 -15.25 4.47 24.18
CA HIS A 203 -16.33 3.55 23.85
C HIS A 203 -17.15 4.08 22.67
N LYS A 204 -17.57 3.19 21.77
CA LYS A 204 -18.45 3.54 20.65
C LYS A 204 -19.84 3.91 21.20
N SER A 205 -20.34 5.08 20.84
CA SER A 205 -21.77 5.39 20.98
C SER A 205 -22.52 5.10 19.68
N ASP A 206 -23.86 5.00 19.75
CA ASP A 206 -24.69 4.91 18.55
C ASP A 206 -24.72 6.23 17.76
N GLU A 207 -24.21 7.32 18.35
CA GLU A 207 -24.12 8.66 17.77
C GLU A 207 -22.78 8.94 17.05
N THR A 208 -21.83 8.00 17.03
CA THR A 208 -20.53 8.23 16.36
C THR A 208 -20.72 8.44 14.86
N CYS A 209 -20.35 9.63 14.37
CA CYS A 209 -20.51 10.02 12.97
C CYS A 209 -19.19 10.08 12.19
N ILE A 210 -18.07 10.29 12.88
CA ILE A 210 -16.76 10.49 12.25
C ILE A 210 -15.72 9.60 12.91
N LEU A 211 -14.95 8.90 12.08
CA LEU A 211 -13.75 8.16 12.45
C LEU A 211 -12.53 9.01 12.13
N HIS A 212 -11.76 9.38 13.15
CA HIS A 212 -10.51 10.09 12.99
C HIS A 212 -9.34 9.09 13.08
N TYR A 213 -8.61 8.90 11.97
CA TYR A 213 -7.63 7.82 11.83
C TYR A 213 -6.16 8.26 11.90
N GLY A 214 -5.89 9.55 12.17
CA GLY A 214 -4.57 10.02 12.57
C GLY A 214 -3.47 9.79 11.53
N ASN A 215 -3.78 9.97 10.24
CA ASN A 215 -2.89 9.71 9.11
C ASN A 215 -2.45 8.25 8.95
N ARG A 216 -3.08 7.31 9.66
CA ARG A 216 -2.72 5.88 9.62
C ARG A 216 -3.49 5.14 8.51
N LEU A 217 -2.98 5.23 7.29
CA LEU A 217 -3.39 4.34 6.21
C LEU A 217 -2.39 3.20 6.04
N THR A 218 -2.89 2.00 5.86
CA THR A 218 -2.09 0.84 5.45
C THR A 218 -1.56 1.04 4.04
N ARG A 219 -0.59 0.19 3.65
CA ARG A 219 -0.11 0.11 2.26
C ARG A 219 -1.21 -0.22 1.24
N PHE A 220 -2.39 -0.66 1.68
CA PHE A 220 -3.53 -0.96 0.80
C PHE A 220 -4.53 0.19 0.74
N GLY A 221 -4.19 1.37 1.28
CA GLY A 221 -5.10 2.52 1.35
C GLY A 221 -6.25 2.37 2.35
N LEU A 222 -6.25 1.31 3.13
CA LEU A 222 -7.23 1.06 4.19
C LEU A 222 -6.82 1.75 5.50
N ILE A 223 -7.79 2.09 6.34
CA ILE A 223 -7.56 2.63 7.68
C ILE A 223 -6.87 1.56 8.54
N ASP A 224 -5.72 1.90 9.11
CA ASP A 224 -4.91 0.98 9.90
C ASP A 224 -5.53 0.76 11.28
N SER A 225 -5.92 -0.49 11.54
CA SER A 225 -6.49 -0.91 12.82
C SER A 225 -5.50 -1.71 13.68
N ARG A 226 -4.21 -1.70 13.37
CA ARG A 226 -3.19 -2.41 14.16
C ARG A 226 -3.09 -1.78 15.55
N GLY A 227 -3.28 -2.60 16.57
CA GLY A 227 -3.25 -2.17 17.97
C GLY A 227 -4.35 -2.81 18.81
N ARG A 228 -4.32 -2.54 20.11
CA ARG A 228 -5.40 -2.93 21.04
C ARG A 228 -6.56 -1.94 20.87
N LEU A 229 -7.36 -2.14 19.83
CA LEU A 229 -8.64 -1.44 19.68
C LEU A 229 -9.75 -2.22 20.38
N GLU A 230 -10.64 -1.50 21.06
CA GLU A 230 -11.90 -2.04 21.56
C GLU A 230 -12.72 -2.69 20.45
N SER A 231 -13.57 -3.65 20.83
CA SER A 231 -14.35 -4.44 19.86
C SER A 231 -15.31 -3.58 19.03
N GLY A 232 -15.93 -2.56 19.64
CA GLY A 232 -16.83 -1.61 18.97
C GLY A 232 -16.09 -0.79 17.91
N VAL A 233 -14.94 -0.21 18.27
CA VAL A 233 -14.08 0.58 17.37
C VAL A 233 -13.58 -0.28 16.20
N ARG A 234 -13.15 -1.51 16.48
CA ARG A 234 -12.70 -2.45 15.44
C ARG A 234 -13.81 -2.77 14.43
N LYS A 235 -15.07 -2.91 14.88
CA LYS A 235 -16.22 -3.11 13.97
C LYS A 235 -16.42 -1.90 13.06
N VAL A 236 -16.29 -0.68 13.58
CA VAL A 236 -16.41 0.56 12.80
C VAL A 236 -15.31 0.65 11.73
N VAL A 237 -14.04 0.43 12.11
CA VAL A 237 -12.93 0.46 11.14
C VAL A 237 -13.10 -0.60 10.06
N LYS A 238 -13.53 -1.82 10.43
CA LYS A 238 -13.82 -2.88 9.45
C LYS A 238 -14.93 -2.47 8.49
N ALA A 239 -16.00 -1.84 8.98
CA ALA A 239 -17.08 -1.36 8.12
C ALA A 239 -16.60 -0.25 7.16
N ALA A 240 -15.80 0.70 7.65
CA ALA A 240 -15.19 1.74 6.82
C ALA A 240 -14.26 1.14 5.74
N ASN A 241 -13.35 0.25 6.12
CA ASN A 241 -12.44 -0.41 5.19
C ASN A 241 -13.17 -1.24 4.14
N HIS A 242 -14.26 -1.92 4.52
CA HIS A 242 -15.09 -2.62 3.56
C HIS A 242 -15.71 -1.67 2.52
N ARG A 243 -16.23 -0.50 2.95
CA ARG A 243 -16.77 0.51 2.03
C ARG A 243 -15.69 1.05 1.11
N ILE A 244 -14.51 1.40 1.64
CA ILE A 244 -13.35 1.83 0.86
C ILE A 244 -13.01 0.78 -0.20
N ALA A 245 -12.85 -0.48 0.21
CA ALA A 245 -12.51 -1.56 -0.70
C ALA A 245 -13.59 -1.86 -1.76
N SER A 246 -14.87 -1.68 -1.41
CA SER A 246 -15.99 -1.90 -2.33
C SER A 246 -16.11 -0.81 -3.40
N HIS A 247 -15.50 0.35 -3.17
CA HIS A 247 -15.49 1.42 -4.16
C HIS A 247 -14.47 1.11 -5.26
N GLN A 248 -14.96 0.91 -6.48
CA GLN A 248 -14.17 0.33 -7.56
C GLN A 248 -13.02 1.22 -8.04
N LYS A 249 -13.06 2.54 -7.80
CA LYS A 249 -12.03 3.44 -8.32
C LYS A 249 -11.82 4.68 -7.46
N PHE A 250 -10.71 4.71 -6.74
CA PHE A 250 -10.11 5.95 -6.25
C PHE A 250 -9.02 6.39 -7.22
N ILE A 251 -9.18 7.58 -7.81
CA ILE A 251 -8.30 8.12 -8.84
C ILE A 251 -6.91 8.41 -8.27
N PHE A 252 -6.82 8.83 -7.00
CA PHE A 252 -5.56 9.24 -6.38
C PHE A 252 -4.88 8.14 -5.57
N TYR A 253 -5.44 6.93 -5.52
CA TYR A 253 -4.77 5.78 -4.88
C TYR A 253 -3.38 5.46 -5.49
N PRO A 254 -3.19 5.44 -6.83
CA PRO A 254 -1.86 5.41 -7.44
C PRO A 254 -0.86 6.43 -6.91
N HIS A 255 -1.28 7.69 -6.76
CA HIS A 255 -0.42 8.78 -6.28
C HIS A 255 0.01 8.55 -4.83
N PHE A 256 -0.92 8.16 -3.97
CA PHE A 256 -0.63 7.75 -2.59
C PHE A 256 0.38 6.61 -2.54
N ARG A 257 0.20 5.58 -3.36
CA ARG A 257 1.10 4.41 -3.37
C ARG A 257 2.50 4.77 -3.87
N ARG A 258 2.63 5.56 -4.94
CA ARG A 258 3.93 6.05 -5.42
C ARG A 258 4.63 6.89 -4.35
N HIS A 259 3.93 7.81 -3.71
CA HIS A 259 4.49 8.65 -2.65
C HIS A 259 5.05 7.81 -1.49
N GLN A 260 4.29 6.84 -0.96
CA GLN A 260 4.78 5.95 0.10
C GLN A 260 6.05 5.18 -0.29
N ILE A 261 6.15 4.80 -1.57
CA ILE A 261 7.31 4.07 -2.10
C ILE A 261 8.50 5.00 -2.25
N GLU A 262 8.32 6.19 -2.80
CA GLU A 262 9.35 7.22 -2.96
C GLU A 262 9.95 7.60 -1.60
N GLU A 263 9.11 7.82 -0.58
CA GLU A 263 9.56 8.08 0.79
C GLU A 263 10.42 6.92 1.31
N SER A 264 9.95 5.67 1.13
CA SER A 264 10.69 4.48 1.56
C SER A 264 12.00 4.24 0.79
N HIS A 265 12.15 4.80 -0.41
CA HIS A 265 13.30 4.64 -1.30
C HIS A 265 14.22 5.86 -1.35
N SER A 266 13.95 6.89 -0.54
CA SER A 266 14.72 8.15 -0.50
C SER A 266 16.23 7.94 -0.31
N THR A 267 16.63 6.84 0.34
CA THR A 267 18.04 6.52 0.60
C THR A 267 18.69 5.59 -0.46
N VAL A 268 17.93 4.99 -1.39
CA VAL A 268 18.50 4.14 -2.47
C VAL A 268 19.54 4.92 -3.26
N ALA A 269 19.25 6.18 -3.59
CA ALA A 269 20.15 7.03 -4.36
C ALA A 269 21.49 7.24 -3.65
N GLN A 270 21.46 7.39 -2.32
CA GLN A 270 22.66 7.58 -1.49
C GLN A 270 23.52 6.32 -1.45
N CYS A 271 22.91 5.12 -1.50
CA CYS A 271 23.63 3.85 -1.50
C CYS A 271 24.31 3.51 -2.85
N LYS A 272 23.99 4.21 -3.95
CA LYS A 272 24.53 3.88 -5.29
C LYS A 272 26.05 4.05 -5.37
N SER A 273 26.59 5.12 -4.78
CA SER A 273 28.03 5.42 -4.84
C SER A 273 28.91 4.26 -4.37
N ARG A 274 28.42 3.44 -3.43
CA ARG A 274 29.12 2.26 -2.90
C ARG A 274 29.44 1.20 -3.96
N PHE A 275 28.58 1.04 -4.97
CA PHE A 275 28.71 -0.04 -5.96
C PHE A 275 28.97 0.47 -7.37
N GLU A 276 28.85 1.78 -7.62
CA GLU A 276 28.85 2.35 -8.96
C GLU A 276 30.10 2.00 -9.76
N ALA A 277 31.29 2.12 -9.17
CA ALA A 277 32.55 1.76 -9.84
C ALA A 277 32.62 0.28 -10.24
N ASN A 278 32.18 -0.63 -9.36
CA ASN A 278 32.22 -2.08 -9.61
C ASN A 278 31.21 -2.48 -10.70
N VAL A 279 30.00 -1.93 -10.66
CA VAL A 279 28.97 -2.21 -11.67
C VAL A 279 29.33 -1.56 -13.01
N TYR A 280 29.89 -0.35 -13.01
CA TYR A 280 30.38 0.31 -14.22
C TYR A 280 31.50 -0.49 -14.87
N SER A 281 32.49 -0.95 -14.09
CA SER A 281 33.56 -1.81 -14.60
C SER A 281 32.99 -3.07 -15.25
N LEU A 282 32.06 -3.76 -14.57
CA LEU A 282 31.37 -4.92 -15.12
C LEU A 282 30.63 -4.59 -16.43
N ALA A 283 29.95 -3.45 -16.50
CA ALA A 283 29.23 -3.04 -17.70
C ALA A 283 30.16 -2.64 -18.85
N SER A 284 31.24 -1.92 -18.58
CA SER A 284 32.23 -1.54 -19.61
C SER A 284 32.87 -2.75 -20.30
N GLU A 285 32.99 -3.86 -19.58
CA GLU A 285 33.56 -5.10 -20.11
C GLU A 285 32.53 -5.93 -20.88
N TYR A 286 31.26 -5.91 -20.47
CA TYR A 286 30.28 -6.89 -20.95
C TYR A 286 28.98 -6.31 -21.55
N ALA A 287 28.59 -5.07 -21.29
CA ALA A 287 27.22 -4.60 -21.56
C ALA A 287 26.88 -4.43 -23.05
N ASP A 288 27.88 -4.30 -23.93
CA ASP A 288 27.65 -4.00 -25.33
C ASP A 288 26.76 -5.05 -26.02
N GLY A 289 25.65 -4.58 -26.59
CA GLY A 289 24.64 -5.41 -27.26
C GLY A 289 23.88 -6.40 -26.36
N ILE A 290 23.98 -6.32 -25.02
CA ILE A 290 23.30 -7.26 -24.10
C ILE A 290 21.99 -6.70 -23.57
N ARG A 291 20.93 -7.50 -23.73
CA ARG A 291 19.70 -7.40 -22.93
C ARG A 291 19.72 -8.37 -21.76
N LEU A 292 19.41 -7.89 -20.56
CA LEU A 292 19.26 -8.69 -19.34
C LEU A 292 17.78 -8.78 -18.95
N VAL A 293 17.21 -9.98 -18.95
CA VAL A 293 15.82 -10.20 -18.50
C VAL A 293 15.85 -10.88 -17.14
N LEU A 294 15.36 -10.19 -16.13
CA LEU A 294 15.18 -10.71 -14.78
C LEU A 294 13.73 -11.15 -14.60
N HIS A 295 13.46 -12.44 -14.57
CA HIS A 295 12.14 -12.98 -14.28
C HIS A 295 11.95 -13.17 -12.77
N ALA A 296 11.03 -12.41 -12.19
CA ALA A 296 10.88 -12.25 -10.75
C ALA A 296 9.82 -13.13 -10.06
N GLY A 297 9.00 -13.87 -10.83
CA GLY A 297 7.80 -14.52 -10.31
C GLY A 297 6.53 -13.81 -10.81
N ALA A 298 5.44 -13.71 -10.05
CA ALA A 298 5.23 -14.12 -8.66
C ALA A 298 5.28 -15.65 -8.46
N THR A 299 5.27 -16.14 -7.23
CA THR A 299 5.07 -17.59 -7.00
C THR A 299 3.73 -18.03 -7.58
N LYS A 300 3.58 -19.34 -7.84
CA LYS A 300 2.29 -19.94 -8.26
C LYS A 300 1.74 -19.45 -9.60
N THR A 301 2.60 -18.88 -10.44
CA THR A 301 2.31 -18.48 -11.81
C THR A 301 3.05 -19.33 -12.84
N GLY A 302 3.36 -20.60 -12.53
CA GLY A 302 4.05 -21.49 -13.47
C GLY A 302 5.57 -21.27 -13.59
N THR A 303 6.17 -20.45 -12.72
CA THR A 303 7.63 -20.16 -12.71
C THR A 303 8.51 -21.41 -12.75
N THR A 304 8.14 -22.46 -12.01
CA THR A 304 8.90 -23.72 -12.03
C THR A 304 8.87 -24.37 -13.41
N SER A 305 7.70 -24.42 -14.07
CA SER A 305 7.59 -24.96 -15.43
C SER A 305 8.44 -24.16 -16.42
N LEU A 306 8.41 -22.82 -16.32
CA LEU A 306 9.25 -21.95 -17.14
C LEU A 306 10.75 -22.20 -16.92
N GLN A 307 11.20 -22.29 -15.67
CA GLN A 307 12.61 -22.55 -15.35
C GLN A 307 13.08 -23.92 -15.86
N TYR A 308 12.23 -24.94 -15.77
CA TYR A 308 12.51 -26.26 -16.33
C TYR A 308 12.61 -26.22 -17.86
N PHE A 309 11.71 -25.48 -18.51
CA PHE A 309 11.73 -25.29 -19.95
C PHE A 309 13.01 -24.57 -20.39
N LEU A 310 13.35 -23.42 -19.79
CA LEU A 310 14.53 -22.63 -20.12
C LEU A 310 15.84 -23.42 -19.94
N ASP A 311 15.93 -24.22 -18.87
CA ASP A 311 17.08 -25.10 -18.62
C ASP A 311 17.20 -26.23 -19.66
N ARG A 312 16.08 -26.87 -20.02
CA ARG A 312 16.05 -28.00 -20.96
C ARG A 312 16.27 -27.54 -22.40
N GLN A 313 15.65 -26.43 -22.80
CA GLN A 313 15.74 -25.86 -24.15
C GLN A 313 16.91 -24.91 -24.33
N GLY A 314 17.82 -24.83 -23.35
CA GLY A 314 18.89 -23.84 -23.34
C GLY A 314 19.77 -23.82 -24.61
N GLN A 315 20.00 -24.97 -25.25
CA GLN A 315 20.77 -25.03 -26.50
C GLN A 315 20.00 -24.48 -27.70
N ASP A 316 18.71 -24.81 -27.83
CA ASP A 316 17.87 -24.31 -28.92
C ASP A 316 17.62 -22.80 -28.78
N LEU A 317 17.37 -22.34 -27.55
CA LEU A 317 17.30 -20.92 -27.20
C LEU A 317 18.63 -20.19 -27.50
N LEU A 318 19.76 -20.81 -27.19
CA LEU A 318 21.07 -20.23 -27.46
C LEU A 318 21.37 -20.11 -28.96
N ARG A 319 20.91 -21.05 -29.80
CA ARG A 319 21.01 -20.91 -31.27
C ARG A 319 20.26 -19.66 -31.77
N LYS A 320 19.24 -19.22 -31.03
CA LYS A 320 18.44 -18.02 -31.29
C LYS A 320 18.93 -16.76 -30.58
N GLY A 321 20.08 -16.84 -29.91
CA GLY A 321 20.67 -15.69 -29.20
C GLY A 321 20.20 -15.48 -27.76
N PHE A 322 19.46 -16.43 -27.18
CA PHE A 322 18.99 -16.37 -25.78
C PHE A 322 19.81 -17.31 -24.88
N TYR A 323 20.44 -16.76 -23.87
CA TYR A 323 21.27 -17.49 -22.92
C TYR A 323 20.58 -17.61 -21.56
N TYR A 324 20.30 -18.84 -21.15
CA TYR A 324 19.88 -19.19 -19.79
C TYR A 324 21.06 -19.84 -19.05
N PRO A 325 21.78 -19.10 -18.19
CA PRO A 325 23.04 -19.57 -17.65
C PRO A 325 22.86 -20.72 -16.67
N LYS A 326 23.83 -21.64 -16.67
CA LYS A 326 24.00 -22.65 -15.62
C LYS A 326 25.12 -22.17 -14.72
N VAL A 327 24.81 -21.77 -13.50
CA VAL A 327 25.83 -21.42 -12.50
C VAL A 327 26.31 -22.72 -11.86
N TYR A 328 27.60 -23.03 -11.99
CA TYR A 328 28.17 -24.26 -11.44
C TYR A 328 27.96 -24.32 -9.93
N ASN A 329 27.73 -25.52 -9.42
CA ASN A 329 27.59 -25.88 -8.00
C ASN A 329 26.26 -25.57 -7.32
N GLU A 330 25.25 -25.03 -8.01
CA GLU A 330 23.92 -24.90 -7.39
C GLU A 330 23.06 -26.14 -7.57
N GLY A 331 23.26 -26.93 -8.63
CA GLY A 331 22.39 -28.09 -8.93
C GLY A 331 20.91 -27.72 -9.11
N THR A 332 20.57 -26.42 -9.11
CA THR A 332 19.22 -25.91 -9.23
C THR A 332 19.05 -25.16 -10.54
N LYS A 333 17.86 -25.25 -11.12
CA LYS A 333 17.47 -24.53 -12.33
C LYS A 333 17.12 -23.07 -12.07
N LYS A 334 17.09 -22.67 -10.80
CA LYS A 334 16.70 -21.33 -10.35
C LYS A 334 17.96 -20.52 -10.12
N HIS A 335 17.91 -19.24 -10.44
CA HIS A 335 19.01 -18.31 -10.14
C HIS A 335 18.89 -17.78 -8.71
N GLN A 336 18.78 -18.69 -7.73
CA GLN A 336 18.46 -18.34 -6.34
C GLN A 336 19.59 -17.56 -5.65
N TRP A 337 20.83 -17.67 -6.15
CA TRP A 337 21.94 -16.84 -5.68
C TRP A 337 21.69 -15.35 -5.78
N LEU A 338 20.93 -14.86 -6.77
CA LEU A 338 20.58 -13.44 -6.88
C LEU A 338 19.93 -12.97 -5.58
N VAL A 339 18.89 -13.69 -5.18
CA VAL A 339 18.08 -13.37 -3.99
C VAL A 339 18.86 -13.62 -2.71
N ASN A 340 19.61 -14.71 -2.64
CA ASN A 340 20.39 -15.05 -1.45
C ASN A 340 21.49 -14.01 -1.20
N SER A 341 22.22 -13.58 -2.24
CA SER A 341 23.29 -12.59 -2.10
C SER A 341 22.73 -11.22 -1.73
N LEU A 342 21.62 -10.79 -2.34
CA LEU A 342 20.96 -9.52 -2.02
C LEU A 342 20.41 -9.49 -0.58
N ARG A 343 19.67 -10.54 -0.18
CA ARG A 343 19.06 -10.62 1.16
C ARG A 343 20.10 -10.77 2.27
N SER A 344 21.17 -11.53 2.03
CA SER A 344 22.26 -11.74 2.99
C SER A 344 23.36 -10.67 2.92
N ARG A 345 23.16 -9.59 2.15
CA ARG A 345 24.13 -8.48 1.98
C ARG A 345 25.52 -8.93 1.51
N ARG A 346 25.59 -10.02 0.75
CA ARG A 346 26.83 -10.53 0.15
C ARG A 346 26.98 -9.95 -1.27
N PHE A 347 27.10 -8.62 -1.36
CA PHE A 347 27.08 -7.90 -2.63
C PHE A 347 28.27 -8.21 -3.54
N GLU A 348 29.46 -8.47 -2.98
CA GLU A 348 30.60 -8.91 -3.79
C GLU A 348 30.35 -10.29 -4.42
N LEU A 349 29.77 -11.22 -3.66
CA LEU A 349 29.37 -12.51 -4.22
C LEU A 349 28.33 -12.34 -5.34
N PHE A 350 27.41 -11.38 -5.21
CA PHE A 350 26.48 -11.06 -6.29
C PHE A 350 27.22 -10.60 -7.55
N LEU A 351 28.16 -9.67 -7.42
CA LEU A 351 28.94 -9.12 -8.53
C LEU A 351 29.82 -10.19 -9.19
N ASP A 352 30.46 -11.06 -8.39
CA ASP A 352 31.28 -12.16 -8.90
C ASP A 352 30.45 -13.16 -9.70
N ARG A 353 29.24 -13.50 -9.22
CA ARG A 353 28.32 -14.38 -9.96
C ARG A 353 27.78 -13.73 -11.23
N MET A 354 27.51 -12.42 -11.22
CA MET A 354 27.16 -11.70 -12.44
C MET A 354 28.32 -11.72 -13.45
N ARG A 355 29.56 -11.51 -13.00
CA ARG A 355 30.76 -11.61 -13.86
C ARG A 355 30.93 -13.02 -14.43
N GLU A 356 30.72 -14.05 -13.62
CA GLU A 356 30.74 -15.45 -14.06
C GLU A 356 29.70 -15.71 -15.16
N VAL A 357 28.46 -15.22 -14.99
CA VAL A 357 27.40 -15.34 -16.00
C VAL A 357 27.78 -14.62 -17.30
N LEU A 358 28.25 -13.37 -17.20
CA LEU A 358 28.55 -12.52 -18.35
C LEU A 358 29.77 -13.03 -19.15
N SER A 359 30.84 -13.45 -18.46
CA SER A 359 32.06 -13.98 -19.09
C SER A 359 31.85 -15.31 -19.82
N ARG A 360 30.89 -16.13 -19.38
CA ARG A 360 30.57 -17.41 -20.03
C ARG A 360 29.53 -17.31 -21.12
N ARG A 361 28.92 -16.14 -21.30
CA ARG A 361 27.96 -15.89 -22.36
C ARG A 361 28.63 -16.13 -23.73
N PRO A 362 28.08 -16.99 -24.59
CA PRO A 362 28.57 -17.13 -25.96
C PRO A 362 28.36 -15.83 -26.75
N ARG A 363 29.30 -15.45 -27.63
CA ARG A 363 29.26 -14.18 -28.39
C ARG A 363 27.96 -13.93 -29.15
N LYS A 364 27.32 -14.99 -29.66
CA LYS A 364 26.04 -14.90 -30.39
C LYS A 364 24.82 -14.58 -29.52
N ALA A 365 24.94 -14.67 -28.20
CA ALA A 365 23.82 -14.41 -27.30
C ALA A 365 23.67 -12.90 -27.06
N HIS A 366 22.55 -12.35 -27.53
CA HIS A 366 22.17 -10.95 -27.32
C HIS A 366 21.27 -10.77 -26.09
N THR A 367 20.73 -11.86 -25.52
CA THR A 367 19.86 -11.78 -24.34
C THR A 367 20.23 -12.81 -23.30
N ILE A 368 20.36 -12.38 -22.04
CA ILE A 368 20.54 -13.25 -20.87
C ILE A 368 19.24 -13.27 -20.08
N ILE A 369 18.77 -14.45 -19.71
CA ILE A 369 17.57 -14.61 -18.89
C ILE A 369 17.97 -15.18 -17.53
N LEU A 370 17.71 -14.45 -16.46
CA LEU A 370 17.86 -14.92 -15.09
C LEU A 370 16.48 -15.04 -14.45
N SER A 371 16.17 -16.22 -13.92
CA SER A 371 14.83 -16.51 -13.39
C SER A 371 14.87 -16.99 -11.95
N THR A 372 14.16 -16.27 -11.08
CA THR A 372 13.87 -16.68 -9.71
C THR A 372 12.64 -15.97 -9.16
N GLU A 373 11.68 -16.75 -8.65
CA GLU A 373 10.48 -16.23 -7.96
C GLU A 373 10.82 -15.50 -6.64
N GLY A 374 12.05 -15.69 -6.14
CA GLY A 374 12.49 -15.06 -4.90
C GLY A 374 12.65 -13.54 -5.00
N LEU A 375 12.78 -12.97 -6.21
CA LEU A 375 12.82 -11.51 -6.40
C LEU A 375 11.50 -10.86 -5.98
N PHE A 376 10.35 -11.45 -6.37
CA PHE A 376 9.05 -11.00 -5.89
C PHE A 376 8.83 -11.34 -4.40
N ASN A 377 9.03 -12.61 -4.01
CA ASN A 377 8.69 -13.07 -2.66
C ASN A 377 9.44 -12.33 -1.53
N HIS A 378 10.69 -11.92 -1.83
CA HIS A 378 11.60 -11.26 -0.90
C HIS A 378 11.85 -9.80 -1.23
N TRP A 379 11.05 -9.19 -2.13
CA TRP A 379 11.24 -7.79 -2.54
C TRP A 379 11.29 -6.85 -1.33
N TRP A 380 10.36 -7.01 -0.39
CA TRP A 380 10.29 -6.22 0.85
C TRP A 380 11.34 -6.60 1.90
N ASP A 381 12.08 -7.69 1.70
CA ASP A 381 13.19 -8.09 2.58
C ASP A 381 14.54 -7.53 2.08
N PHE A 382 14.58 -6.93 0.88
CA PHE A 382 15.77 -6.27 0.34
C PHE A 382 15.95 -4.89 0.97
N ASN A 383 17.18 -4.63 1.43
CA ASN A 383 17.55 -3.32 1.93
C ASN A 383 17.84 -2.36 0.77
N GLU A 384 18.06 -1.09 1.11
CA GLU A 384 18.27 -0.02 0.14
C GLU A 384 19.56 -0.19 -0.67
N GLU A 385 20.59 -0.85 -0.11
CA GLU A 385 21.81 -1.22 -0.82
C GLU A 385 21.58 -2.29 -1.89
N ALA A 386 20.80 -3.33 -1.58
CA ALA A 386 20.40 -4.35 -2.54
C ALA A 386 19.61 -3.74 -3.71
N LYS A 387 18.68 -2.82 -3.40
CA LYS A 387 17.93 -2.07 -4.43
C LYS A 387 18.83 -1.12 -5.22
N ALA A 388 19.80 -0.46 -4.58
CA ALA A 388 20.76 0.40 -5.26
C ALA A 388 21.62 -0.39 -6.26
N LEU A 389 22.06 -1.59 -5.89
CA LEU A 389 22.80 -2.50 -6.76
C LEU A 389 21.96 -2.94 -7.98
N LEU A 390 20.70 -3.32 -7.78
CA LEU A 390 19.76 -3.60 -8.87
C LEU A 390 19.51 -2.38 -9.76
N SER A 391 19.41 -1.18 -9.17
CA SER A 391 19.24 0.06 -9.91
C SER A 391 20.45 0.39 -10.80
N LEU A 392 21.67 0.13 -10.31
CA LEU A 392 22.89 0.30 -11.09
C LEU A 392 22.99 -0.72 -12.23
N LEU A 393 22.59 -1.98 -12.01
CA LEU A 393 22.47 -2.94 -13.10
C LEU A 393 21.50 -2.43 -14.18
N ALA A 394 20.35 -1.91 -13.78
CA ALA A 394 19.39 -1.35 -14.73
C ALA A 394 19.88 -0.06 -15.41
N LYS A 395 20.76 0.72 -14.76
CA LYS A 395 21.39 1.90 -15.34
C LYS A 395 22.38 1.53 -16.45
N TYR A 396 23.23 0.53 -16.21
CA TYR A 396 24.35 0.22 -17.08
C TYR A 396 24.12 -0.93 -18.07
N PHE A 397 23.12 -1.77 -17.85
CA PHE A 397 22.68 -2.81 -18.78
C PHE A 397 21.27 -2.51 -19.28
N SER A 398 20.95 -2.97 -20.48
CA SER A 398 19.56 -2.99 -20.98
C SER A 398 18.77 -4.05 -20.21
N THR A 399 18.38 -3.70 -18.97
CA THR A 399 17.75 -4.63 -18.03
C THR A 399 16.24 -4.43 -18.00
N GLU A 400 15.52 -5.54 -18.09
CA GLU A 400 14.07 -5.62 -17.90
C GLU A 400 13.75 -6.54 -16.72
N LEU A 401 12.76 -6.16 -15.90
CA LEU A 401 12.20 -7.02 -14.86
C LEU A 401 10.84 -7.54 -15.33
N TRP A 402 10.71 -8.85 -15.50
CA TRP A 402 9.47 -9.50 -15.91
C TRP A 402 8.77 -10.13 -14.71
N VAL A 403 7.48 -9.83 -14.53
CA VAL A 403 6.65 -10.40 -13.47
C VAL A 403 5.28 -10.82 -14.02
N PHE A 404 4.81 -11.96 -13.54
CA PHE A 404 3.52 -12.55 -13.83
C PHE A 404 2.69 -12.56 -12.55
N PHE A 405 1.51 -11.96 -12.60
CA PHE A 405 0.54 -11.99 -11.51
C PHE A 405 -0.59 -12.93 -11.83
N ARG A 406 -1.16 -13.56 -10.82
CA ARG A 406 -2.35 -14.40 -10.97
C ARG A 406 -3.52 -13.70 -10.30
N ASP A 407 -4.72 -14.05 -10.72
CA ASP A 407 -5.95 -13.68 -10.00
C ASP A 407 -5.74 -13.83 -8.48
N PRO A 408 -5.94 -12.77 -7.67
CA PRO A 408 -5.60 -12.78 -6.25
C PRO A 408 -6.24 -13.92 -5.45
N GLU A 409 -7.49 -14.28 -5.74
CA GLU A 409 -8.18 -15.37 -5.04
C GLU A 409 -7.54 -16.74 -5.37
N SER A 410 -7.32 -17.00 -6.65
CA SER A 410 -6.66 -18.21 -7.12
C SER A 410 -5.20 -18.31 -6.64
N PHE A 411 -4.52 -17.16 -6.60
CA PHE A 411 -3.16 -17.02 -6.08
C PHE A 411 -3.11 -17.35 -4.59
N ILE A 412 -3.99 -16.76 -3.77
CA ILE A 412 -3.94 -16.93 -2.32
C ILE A 412 -4.27 -18.36 -1.90
N LYS A 413 -5.23 -19.01 -2.57
CA LYS A 413 -5.50 -20.46 -2.39
C LYS A 413 -4.24 -21.29 -2.65
N SER A 414 -3.54 -21.00 -3.74
CA SER A 414 -2.33 -21.73 -4.12
C SER A 414 -1.15 -21.46 -3.19
N LEU A 415 -1.02 -20.23 -2.70
CA LEU A 415 0.01 -19.82 -1.75
C LEU A 415 -0.25 -20.45 -0.37
N TYR A 416 -1.49 -20.45 0.10
CA TYR A 416 -1.92 -21.08 1.34
C TYR A 416 -1.50 -22.55 1.42
N ILE A 417 -1.85 -23.33 0.40
CA ILE A 417 -1.47 -24.74 0.31
C ILE A 417 0.05 -24.90 0.32
N GLN A 418 0.79 -23.99 -0.33
CA GLN A 418 2.25 -24.04 -0.29
C GLN A 418 2.81 -23.74 1.10
N CYS A 419 2.27 -22.77 1.82
CA CYS A 419 2.65 -22.48 3.20
C CYS A 419 2.44 -23.72 4.09
N LEU A 420 1.32 -24.44 3.92
CA LEU A 420 1.05 -25.67 4.67
C LEU A 420 2.01 -26.82 4.34
N LYS A 421 2.48 -26.90 3.08
CA LYS A 421 3.45 -27.91 2.63
C LYS A 421 4.86 -27.62 3.11
N ASN A 422 5.25 -26.35 3.18
CA ASN A 422 6.59 -25.95 3.57
C ASN A 422 6.88 -26.40 5.02
N PRO A 423 8.12 -26.82 5.32
CA PRO A 423 8.52 -27.04 6.70
C PRO A 423 8.51 -25.71 7.47
N GLN A 424 8.44 -25.78 8.79
CA GLN A 424 8.59 -24.60 9.64
C GLN A 424 10.00 -24.01 9.47
N VAL A 425 10.08 -22.71 9.20
CA VAL A 425 11.34 -21.97 9.00
C VAL A 425 11.38 -20.79 9.95
N LYS A 426 12.51 -20.59 10.63
CA LYS A 426 12.72 -19.43 11.51
C LYS A 426 12.57 -18.14 10.69
N GLY A 427 11.74 -17.22 11.17
CA GLY A 427 11.49 -15.92 10.53
C GLY A 427 10.33 -15.88 9.53
N ILE A 428 9.68 -17.02 9.22
CA ILE A 428 8.44 -17.04 8.44
C ILE A 428 7.35 -17.67 9.30
N SER A 429 6.44 -16.84 9.81
CA SER A 429 5.43 -17.20 10.81
C SER A 429 4.34 -18.15 10.30
N CYS A 430 4.08 -18.20 9.00
CA CYS A 430 2.97 -18.98 8.45
C CYS A 430 3.37 -20.36 7.87
N TYR A 431 4.66 -20.66 7.71
CA TYR A 431 5.09 -21.92 7.08
C TYR A 431 4.96 -23.12 8.02
N GLY A 432 4.39 -24.21 7.51
CA GLY A 432 4.30 -25.49 8.20
C GLY A 432 3.49 -25.43 9.50
N ARG A 433 2.53 -24.51 9.60
CA ARG A 433 1.66 -24.32 10.77
C ARG A 433 0.22 -24.69 10.46
N ASP A 434 -0.52 -25.13 11.47
CA ASP A 434 -1.98 -25.29 11.40
C ASP A 434 -2.65 -23.92 11.59
N LEU A 435 -2.62 -23.11 10.53
CA LEU A 435 -3.35 -21.85 10.47
C LEU A 435 -4.49 -21.99 9.46
N SER A 436 -5.66 -21.46 9.79
CA SER A 436 -6.69 -21.23 8.78
C SER A 436 -6.21 -20.19 7.76
N LEU A 437 -6.83 -20.16 6.58
CA LEU A 437 -6.50 -19.13 5.59
C LEU A 437 -6.79 -17.73 6.12
N GLU A 438 -7.88 -17.53 6.88
CA GLU A 438 -8.15 -16.25 7.57
C GLU A 438 -6.98 -15.83 8.49
N MET A 439 -6.44 -16.76 9.28
CA MET A 439 -5.28 -16.48 10.14
C MET A 439 -4.03 -16.16 9.31
N MET A 440 -3.82 -16.81 8.17
CA MET A 440 -2.72 -16.48 7.26
C MET A 440 -2.92 -15.12 6.58
N LEU A 441 -4.13 -14.72 6.23
CA LEU A 441 -4.42 -13.39 5.67
C LEU A 441 -4.11 -12.25 6.65
N ALA A 442 -4.11 -12.53 7.96
CA ALA A 442 -3.67 -11.59 8.99
C ALA A 442 -2.14 -11.53 9.16
N ASP A 443 -1.39 -12.48 8.59
CA ASP A 443 0.08 -12.52 8.64
C ASP A 443 0.70 -11.53 7.66
N GLU A 444 1.65 -10.70 8.11
CA GLU A 444 2.27 -9.67 7.26
C GLU A 444 3.08 -10.24 6.09
N PHE A 445 3.74 -11.40 6.26
CA PHE A 445 4.51 -12.03 5.19
C PHE A 445 3.59 -12.55 4.08
N PHE A 446 2.43 -13.08 4.46
CA PHE A 446 1.45 -13.61 3.52
C PHE A 446 0.68 -12.47 2.84
N LYS A 447 0.22 -11.49 3.62
CA LYS A 447 -0.53 -10.33 3.14
C LYS A 447 0.24 -9.49 2.13
N ARG A 448 1.55 -9.25 2.33
CA ARG A 448 2.35 -8.47 1.37
C ARG A 448 2.40 -9.11 -0.03
N GLN A 449 2.20 -10.42 -0.15
CA GLN A 449 2.15 -11.08 -1.46
C GLN A 449 0.96 -10.64 -2.32
N LEU A 450 -0.04 -9.96 -1.75
CA LEU A 450 -1.18 -9.36 -2.47
C LEU A 450 -0.90 -7.92 -2.94
N ASP A 451 0.20 -7.30 -2.51
CA ASP A 451 0.56 -5.91 -2.85
C ASP A 451 1.27 -5.84 -4.21
N TYR A 452 0.57 -6.29 -5.27
CA TYR A 452 1.09 -6.32 -6.65
C TYR A 452 1.48 -4.92 -7.13
N LEU A 453 0.61 -3.93 -6.92
CA LEU A 453 0.87 -2.54 -7.32
C LEU A 453 2.07 -1.96 -6.56
N GLY A 454 2.17 -2.23 -5.26
CA GLY A 454 3.31 -1.78 -4.46
C GLY A 454 4.63 -2.39 -4.92
N PHE A 455 4.64 -3.66 -5.30
CA PHE A 455 5.80 -4.29 -5.93
C PHE A 455 6.17 -3.58 -7.23
N LEU A 456 5.20 -3.35 -8.13
CA LEU A 456 5.46 -2.75 -9.45
C LEU A 456 6.06 -1.36 -9.34
N TYR A 457 5.42 -0.45 -8.60
CA TYR A 457 5.93 0.90 -8.43
C TYR A 457 7.30 0.91 -7.74
N SER A 458 7.51 0.07 -6.72
CA SER A 458 8.81 -0.04 -6.05
C SER A 458 9.89 -0.58 -7.00
N ALA A 459 9.56 -1.55 -7.84
CA ALA A 459 10.44 -2.06 -8.87
C ALA A 459 10.73 -0.99 -9.94
N GLU A 460 9.74 -0.20 -10.37
CA GLU A 460 9.94 0.89 -11.33
C GLU A 460 10.83 2.00 -10.78
N THR A 461 10.72 2.35 -9.49
CA THR A 461 11.66 3.28 -8.84
C THR A 461 13.10 2.75 -8.89
N VAL A 462 13.29 1.43 -8.81
CA VAL A 462 14.62 0.79 -8.83
C VAL A 462 15.16 0.65 -10.25
N PHE A 463 14.39 0.05 -11.16
CA PHE A 463 14.81 -0.30 -12.51
C PHE A 463 14.66 0.87 -13.48
N GLY A 464 13.69 1.75 -13.27
CA GLY A 464 13.29 2.84 -14.16
C GLY A 464 11.94 2.57 -14.83
N ALA A 465 11.24 3.66 -15.18
CA ALA A 465 9.95 3.60 -15.88
C ALA A 465 10.08 2.81 -17.20
N GLY A 466 9.08 1.96 -17.48
CA GLY A 466 9.02 1.15 -18.71
C GLY A 466 9.93 -0.10 -18.72
N LYS A 467 10.82 -0.28 -17.73
CA LYS A 467 11.70 -1.46 -17.61
C LYS A 467 11.08 -2.61 -16.82
N VAL A 468 10.00 -2.37 -16.08
CA VAL A 468 9.22 -3.41 -15.43
C VAL A 468 8.09 -3.84 -16.36
N LYS A 469 8.08 -5.11 -16.75
CA LYS A 469 7.05 -5.73 -17.60
C LYS A 469 6.19 -6.64 -16.73
N ALA A 470 4.93 -6.29 -16.60
CA ALA A 470 3.98 -6.99 -15.76
C ALA A 470 2.89 -7.64 -16.63
N TYR A 471 2.55 -8.88 -16.32
CA TYR A 471 1.64 -9.68 -17.13
C TYR A 471 0.62 -10.42 -16.25
N ALA A 472 -0.58 -10.63 -16.78
CA ALA A 472 -1.52 -11.59 -16.22
C ALA A 472 -1.06 -13.02 -16.54
N TYR A 473 -1.06 -13.90 -15.55
CA TYR A 473 -0.77 -15.31 -15.70
C TYR A 473 -1.89 -15.97 -16.51
N GLN A 474 -1.48 -16.70 -17.54
CA GLN A 474 -2.34 -17.50 -18.41
C GLN A 474 -1.90 -18.97 -18.37
N ASN A 475 -2.80 -19.88 -18.75
CA ASN A 475 -2.55 -21.32 -18.67
C ASN A 475 -1.32 -21.79 -19.48
N ASP A 476 -0.91 -21.07 -20.54
CA ASP A 476 0.28 -21.37 -21.33
C ASP A 476 1.38 -20.29 -21.21
N LEU A 477 1.93 -20.17 -19.99
CA LEU A 477 3.01 -19.23 -19.68
C LEU A 477 4.22 -19.36 -20.63
N ILE A 478 4.60 -20.58 -21.01
CA ILE A 478 5.80 -20.81 -21.81
C ILE A 478 5.61 -20.22 -23.21
N THR A 479 4.49 -20.56 -23.87
CA THR A 479 4.15 -20.00 -25.18
C THR A 479 4.06 -18.47 -25.12
N PHE A 480 3.45 -17.93 -24.05
CA PHE A 480 3.41 -16.48 -23.84
C PHE A 480 4.81 -15.86 -23.74
N VAL A 481 5.68 -16.42 -22.90
CA VAL A 481 7.06 -15.94 -22.72
C VAL A 481 7.85 -16.01 -24.02
N LEU A 482 7.74 -17.11 -24.78
CA LEU A 482 8.38 -17.25 -26.09
C LEU A 482 7.90 -16.16 -27.05
N GLY A 483 6.59 -15.87 -27.09
CA GLY A 483 6.04 -14.77 -27.87
C GLY A 483 6.59 -13.40 -27.47
N GLN A 484 6.71 -13.12 -26.17
CA GLN A 484 7.33 -11.87 -25.67
C GLN A 484 8.83 -11.78 -25.98
N LEU A 485 9.50 -12.93 -26.15
CA LEU A 485 10.89 -12.99 -26.61
C LEU A 485 11.02 -12.95 -28.14
N GLY A 486 9.92 -12.99 -28.90
CA GLY A 486 9.95 -13.05 -30.37
C GLY A 486 10.33 -14.42 -30.93
N ILE A 487 10.07 -15.50 -30.18
CA ILE A 487 10.39 -16.88 -30.56
C ILE A 487 9.09 -17.62 -30.88
N SER A 488 8.95 -18.16 -32.09
CA SER A 488 7.72 -18.83 -32.55
C SER A 488 7.87 -20.32 -32.86
N ASP A 489 9.09 -20.84 -32.97
CA ASP A 489 9.42 -22.15 -33.52
C ASP A 489 10.11 -23.08 -32.50
N VAL A 490 9.89 -22.84 -31.20
CA VAL A 490 10.34 -23.75 -30.13
C VAL A 490 9.12 -24.44 -29.54
N GLU A 491 9.05 -25.77 -29.71
CA GLU A 491 7.93 -26.55 -29.20
C GLU A 491 7.95 -26.69 -27.68
N ASN A 492 6.78 -26.47 -27.07
CA ASN A 492 6.51 -26.76 -25.67
C ASN A 492 5.89 -28.17 -25.53
N SER A 493 6.69 -29.21 -25.75
CA SER A 493 6.21 -30.61 -25.75
C SER A 493 5.91 -31.19 -24.35
N HIS A 494 6.19 -30.46 -23.27
CA HIS A 494 6.02 -30.94 -21.89
C HIS A 494 5.08 -30.04 -21.11
N LYS A 495 3.78 -30.12 -21.42
CA LYS A 495 2.75 -29.49 -20.59
C LYS A 495 2.62 -30.25 -19.28
N ARG A 496 3.12 -29.64 -18.20
CA ARG A 496 2.93 -30.15 -16.84
C ARG A 496 1.73 -29.47 -16.22
N GLU A 497 0.64 -30.20 -16.08
CA GLU A 497 -0.49 -29.77 -15.26
C GLU A 497 -0.19 -30.07 -13.79
N ASN A 498 -0.28 -29.04 -12.95
CA ASN A 498 -0.20 -29.21 -11.51
C ASN A 498 -1.62 -29.17 -10.95
N VAL A 499 -2.22 -30.35 -10.80
CA VAL A 499 -3.49 -30.48 -10.11
C VAL A 499 -3.27 -30.11 -8.64
N GLY A 500 -4.02 -29.12 -8.15
CA GLY A 500 -3.98 -28.71 -6.74
C GLY A 500 -4.52 -29.82 -5.83
N LEU A 501 -4.24 -29.75 -4.52
CA LEU A 501 -4.81 -30.68 -3.55
C LEU A 501 -6.32 -30.45 -3.38
N SER A 502 -7.07 -31.51 -3.08
CA SER A 502 -8.48 -31.40 -2.65
C SER A 502 -8.63 -30.77 -1.26
N ALA A 503 -9.84 -30.34 -0.91
CA ALA A 503 -10.14 -29.76 0.41
C ALA A 503 -9.82 -30.73 1.55
N ALA A 504 -10.14 -32.02 1.38
CA ALA A 504 -9.83 -33.07 2.35
C ALA A 504 -8.31 -33.18 2.61
N SER A 505 -7.51 -33.19 1.55
CA SER A 505 -6.05 -33.26 1.65
C SER A 505 -5.41 -31.99 2.22
N VAL A 506 -6.03 -30.82 2.01
CA VAL A 506 -5.61 -29.58 2.67
C VAL A 506 -5.83 -29.67 4.19
N GLU A 507 -6.96 -30.21 4.64
CA GLU A 507 -7.19 -30.45 6.07
C GLU A 507 -6.22 -31.51 6.65
N MET A 508 -5.88 -32.56 5.89
CA MET A 508 -4.82 -33.49 6.30
C MET A 508 -3.48 -32.77 6.50
N LEU A 509 -3.09 -31.86 5.59
CA LEU A 509 -1.87 -31.06 5.75
C LEU A 509 -1.88 -30.21 7.02
N ARG A 510 -3.05 -29.64 7.38
CA ARG A 510 -3.21 -28.86 8.61
C ARG A 510 -3.03 -29.72 9.85
N VAL A 511 -3.65 -30.90 9.89
CA VAL A 511 -3.46 -31.87 10.99
C VAL A 511 -1.99 -32.26 11.13
N VAL A 512 -1.30 -32.55 10.02
CA VAL A 512 0.13 -32.86 10.01
C VAL A 512 0.98 -31.72 10.57
N ASN A 513 0.58 -30.46 10.36
CA ASN A 513 1.29 -29.29 10.87
C ASN A 513 1.17 -29.07 12.39
N ARG A 514 0.37 -29.88 13.10
CA ARG A 514 0.34 -29.90 14.57
C ARG A 514 1.53 -30.65 15.17
N TYR A 515 2.23 -31.45 14.36
CA TYR A 515 3.37 -32.24 14.79
C TYR A 515 4.70 -31.54 14.44
N PRO A 516 5.73 -31.60 15.30
CA PRO A 516 7.02 -30.97 15.06
C PRO A 516 7.89 -31.81 14.13
N LEU A 517 7.47 -31.96 12.86
CA LEU A 517 8.18 -32.77 11.87
C LEU A 517 9.45 -32.06 11.39
N ARG A 518 10.55 -32.82 11.27
CA ARG A 518 11.76 -32.35 10.60
C ARG A 518 11.50 -32.11 9.10
N PRO A 519 12.26 -31.25 8.42
CA PRO A 519 12.02 -30.96 7.00
C PRO A 519 11.96 -32.18 6.06
N ALA A 520 12.79 -33.20 6.29
CA ALA A 520 12.79 -34.43 5.50
C ALA A 520 11.53 -35.28 5.75
N GLU A 521 11.09 -35.38 7.00
CA GLU A 521 9.86 -36.10 7.39
C GLU A 521 8.63 -35.40 6.82
N LYS A 522 8.56 -34.06 6.96
CA LYS A 522 7.49 -33.25 6.39
C LYS A 522 7.37 -33.47 4.89
N ARG A 523 8.50 -33.52 4.16
CA ARG A 523 8.51 -33.79 2.71
C ARG A 523 7.90 -35.16 2.39
N ARG A 524 8.32 -36.21 3.09
CA ARG A 524 7.79 -37.58 2.92
C ARG A 524 6.29 -37.66 3.21
N VAL A 525 5.82 -37.00 4.27
CA VAL A 525 4.39 -36.97 4.61
C VAL A 525 3.59 -36.21 3.55
N VAL A 526 4.10 -35.08 3.05
CA VAL A 526 3.47 -34.34 1.95
C VAL A 526 3.37 -35.21 0.70
N GLU A 527 4.41 -35.96 0.35
CA GLU A 527 4.37 -36.92 -0.77
C GLU A 527 3.26 -37.96 -0.59
N LYS A 528 3.11 -38.54 0.61
CA LYS A 528 2.01 -39.47 0.92
C LYS A 528 0.63 -38.83 0.86
N ILE A 529 0.50 -37.56 1.25
CA ILE A 529 -0.77 -36.83 1.09
C ILE A 529 -1.12 -36.67 -0.40
N TYR A 530 -0.15 -36.43 -1.28
CA TYR A 530 -0.42 -36.40 -2.73
C TYR A 530 -0.85 -37.77 -3.28
N GLU A 531 -0.26 -38.87 -2.79
CA GLU A 531 -0.70 -40.22 -3.17
C GLU A 531 -2.14 -40.47 -2.73
N ILE A 532 -2.50 -40.08 -1.50
CA ILE A 532 -3.89 -40.16 -1.00
C ILE A 532 -4.82 -39.27 -1.82
N ASP A 533 -4.42 -38.03 -2.10
CA ASP A 533 -5.20 -37.07 -2.88
C ASP A 533 -5.52 -37.61 -4.27
N ALA A 534 -4.57 -38.27 -4.93
CA ALA A 534 -4.79 -38.86 -6.25
C ALA A 534 -5.93 -39.90 -6.24
N CYS A 535 -6.11 -40.63 -5.13
CA CYS A 535 -7.19 -41.61 -4.98
C CYS A 535 -8.55 -40.94 -4.66
N ILE A 536 -8.56 -39.85 -3.87
CA ILE A 536 -9.81 -39.25 -3.37
C ILE A 536 -10.27 -38.04 -4.20
N ALA A 537 -9.39 -37.41 -4.98
CA ALA A 537 -9.67 -36.17 -5.72
C ALA A 537 -10.89 -36.25 -6.64
N PRO A 538 -11.22 -37.38 -7.32
CA PRO A 538 -12.45 -37.49 -8.10
C PRO A 538 -13.73 -37.33 -7.28
N PHE A 539 -13.67 -37.59 -5.97
CA PHE A 539 -14.81 -37.58 -5.06
C PHE A 539 -14.78 -36.38 -4.09
N ALA A 540 -13.65 -35.69 -3.99
CA ALA A 540 -13.43 -34.63 -3.02
C ALA A 540 -13.62 -33.24 -3.63
N ALA A 541 -14.24 -32.34 -2.86
CA ALA A 541 -14.39 -30.94 -3.25
C ALA A 541 -13.02 -30.26 -3.39
N ARG A 542 -12.96 -29.24 -4.26
CA ARG A 542 -11.81 -28.34 -4.33
C ARG A 542 -11.86 -27.33 -3.17
N PRO A 543 -10.72 -26.90 -2.64
CA PRO A 543 -10.70 -25.82 -1.67
C PRO A 543 -11.27 -24.55 -2.28
N GLU A 544 -12.33 -24.03 -1.67
CA GLU A 544 -12.94 -22.76 -2.05
C GLU A 544 -12.79 -21.73 -0.93
N LEU A 545 -12.73 -20.46 -1.33
CA LEU A 545 -12.75 -19.35 -0.39
C LEU A 545 -14.17 -19.19 0.14
N THR A 546 -14.29 -19.04 1.45
CA THR A 546 -15.51 -18.55 2.09
C THR A 546 -15.78 -17.11 1.69
N ASP A 547 -17.03 -16.65 1.76
CA ASP A 547 -17.39 -15.25 1.46
C ASP A 547 -16.57 -14.25 2.30
N ARG A 548 -16.30 -14.63 3.55
CA ARG A 548 -15.48 -13.85 4.46
C ARG A 548 -14.03 -13.72 3.98
N GLU A 549 -13.43 -14.81 3.51
CA GLU A 549 -12.07 -14.79 2.97
C GLU A 549 -12.00 -14.01 1.66
N ARG A 550 -12.98 -14.17 0.76
CA ARG A 550 -13.08 -13.37 -0.48
C ARG A 550 -13.15 -11.89 -0.16
N LYS A 551 -13.96 -11.51 0.83
CA LYS A 551 -14.06 -10.13 1.30
C LYS A 551 -12.72 -9.58 1.81
N ILE A 552 -11.95 -10.37 2.59
CA ILE A 552 -10.62 -9.95 3.07
C ILE A 552 -9.64 -9.80 1.90
N VAL A 553 -9.65 -10.72 0.93
CA VAL A 553 -8.81 -10.62 -0.27
C VAL A 553 -9.16 -9.36 -1.05
N ALA A 554 -10.45 -9.15 -1.32
CA ALA A 554 -10.95 -7.96 -2.01
C ALA A 554 -10.57 -6.68 -1.28
N GLU A 555 -10.62 -6.66 0.06
CA GLU A 555 -10.16 -5.53 0.88
C GLU A 555 -8.70 -5.16 0.60
N TYR A 556 -7.81 -6.13 0.40
CA TYR A 556 -6.40 -5.86 0.12
C TYR A 556 -6.09 -5.63 -1.35
N THR A 557 -6.92 -6.10 -2.28
CA THR A 557 -6.57 -6.04 -3.70
C THR A 557 -7.38 -5.04 -4.52
N SER A 558 -8.62 -4.71 -4.14
CA SER A 558 -9.54 -3.98 -5.04
C SER A 558 -8.96 -2.66 -5.56
N LEU A 559 -8.40 -1.83 -4.67
CA LEU A 559 -7.79 -0.56 -5.05
C LEU A 559 -6.57 -0.77 -5.96
N GLY A 560 -5.77 -1.80 -5.67
CA GLY A 560 -4.61 -2.18 -6.49
C GLY A 560 -5.01 -2.68 -7.87
N LEU A 561 -6.06 -3.52 -7.97
CA LEU A 561 -6.53 -4.12 -9.21
C LEU A 561 -7.01 -3.07 -10.21
N ALA A 562 -7.74 -2.05 -9.75
CA ALA A 562 -8.18 -0.94 -10.60
C ALA A 562 -6.99 -0.20 -11.24
N SER A 563 -5.93 0.03 -10.45
CA SER A 563 -4.70 0.66 -10.93
C SER A 563 -3.87 -0.28 -11.81
N LEU A 564 -3.81 -1.58 -11.53
CA LEU A 564 -3.14 -2.55 -12.39
C LEU A 564 -3.74 -2.58 -13.79
N PHE A 565 -5.07 -2.50 -13.89
CA PHE A 565 -5.73 -2.40 -15.18
C PHE A 565 -5.40 -1.08 -15.87
N THR A 566 -5.50 0.05 -15.17
CA THR A 566 -5.29 1.39 -15.75
C THR A 566 -3.84 1.62 -16.19
N ASP A 567 -2.88 1.27 -15.35
CA ASP A 567 -1.46 1.60 -15.55
C ASP A 567 -0.71 0.52 -16.35
N TYR A 568 -1.13 -0.74 -16.25
CA TYR A 568 -0.41 -1.88 -16.86
C TYR A 568 -1.28 -2.70 -17.83
N GLY A 569 -2.56 -2.36 -18.00
CA GLY A 569 -3.47 -3.15 -18.85
C GLY A 569 -3.77 -4.54 -18.30
N ILE A 570 -3.44 -4.83 -17.04
CA ILE A 570 -3.60 -6.17 -16.46
C ILE A 570 -5.05 -6.38 -16.04
N ARG A 571 -5.70 -7.38 -16.64
CA ARG A 571 -7.00 -7.90 -16.23
C ARG A 571 -6.86 -9.36 -15.82
N PHE A 572 -7.51 -9.71 -14.72
CA PHE A 572 -7.70 -11.11 -14.34
C PHE A 572 -9.05 -11.57 -14.88
N SER A 573 -9.09 -12.80 -15.38
CA SER A 573 -10.26 -13.43 -15.99
C SER A 573 -11.25 -13.92 -14.96
#